data_AF-A0A3P7MBK0-F1
#
_entry.id   AF-A0A3P7MBK0-F1
#
_cell.length_a   1.000
_cell.length_b   1.000
_cell.length_c   1.000
_cell.angle_alpha   90.00
_cell.angle_beta   90.00
_cell.angle_gamma   90.00
#
_symmetry.space_group_name_H-M   'P 1'
#
loop_
_entity.id
_entity.type
_entity.pdbx_description
1 polymer ?
#
loop_
_entity_poly.entity_id
_entity_poly.type
_entity_poly.pdbx_seq_one_letter_code
_entity_poly.pdbx_strand_id
1 'polypeptide(L)'
;MFSLPPTFHSFSKPGPTTWTNRLEKISSDRSFKCPTIDFARVIVNEQRAVHKHPSKRSVTRPTYFYEFTHRTKSLPWPTWAGVMHGYEIEYVFGIPFSPLFTEAFYGFTDEERELSDVMMTYWANFARTGSIFHYYYTFYAMSNVSITLQINYIC
;
A
#
# COMPACT_ATOMS: atom_id res chain seq x y z
N MET A 1 27.18 -39.26 -31.48
CA MET A 1 26.13 -39.28 -30.44
C MET A 1 26.72 -38.60 -29.21
N PHE A 2 26.60 -37.27 -29.13
CA PHE A 2 27.14 -36.50 -28.00
C PHE A 2 26.03 -36.33 -26.97
N SER A 3 26.08 -37.10 -25.89
CA SER A 3 25.22 -36.90 -24.73
C SER A 3 25.78 -35.74 -23.90
N LEU A 4 25.08 -34.61 -23.86
CA LEU A 4 25.38 -33.56 -22.89
C LEU A 4 25.00 -34.05 -21.48
N PRO A 5 25.82 -33.80 -20.44
CA PRO A 5 25.46 -34.18 -19.08
C PRO A 5 24.30 -33.30 -18.57
N PRO A 6 23.41 -33.82 -17.71
CA PRO A 6 22.36 -33.01 -17.13
C PRO A 6 23.00 -31.94 -16.25
N THR A 7 22.75 -30.67 -16.56
CA THR A 7 23.05 -29.56 -15.66
C THR A 7 22.18 -29.73 -14.42
N PHE A 8 22.72 -30.38 -13.38
CA PHE A 8 22.19 -30.25 -12.03
C PHE A 8 22.36 -28.79 -11.63
N HIS A 9 21.31 -27.99 -11.82
CA HIS A 9 21.20 -26.73 -11.10
C HIS A 9 21.20 -27.08 -9.62
N SER A 10 22.34 -26.83 -8.98
CA SER A 10 22.43 -26.75 -7.52
C SER A 10 21.44 -25.69 -7.08
N PHE A 11 20.24 -26.12 -6.69
CA PHE A 11 19.33 -25.26 -5.95
C PHE A 11 19.96 -25.08 -4.57
N SER A 12 20.71 -23.97 -4.42
CA SER A 12 21.11 -23.52 -3.10
C SER A 12 19.85 -23.34 -2.26
N LYS A 13 19.82 -24.00 -1.09
CA LYS A 13 18.70 -23.83 -0.16
C LYS A 13 18.58 -22.34 0.16
N PRO A 14 17.38 -21.74 0.05
CA PRO A 14 17.21 -20.35 0.39
C PRO A 14 17.66 -20.10 1.84
N GLY A 15 18.35 -18.99 2.06
CA GLY A 15 18.74 -18.58 3.41
C GLY A 15 17.51 -18.32 4.29
N PRO A 16 17.66 -18.29 5.62
CA PRO A 16 16.55 -18.07 6.56
C PRO A 16 15.73 -16.81 6.25
N THR A 17 16.38 -15.71 5.86
CA THR A 17 15.72 -14.45 5.47
C THR A 17 14.82 -14.60 4.26
N THR A 18 15.21 -15.41 3.27
CA THR A 18 14.37 -15.68 2.09
C THR A 18 13.10 -16.43 2.46
N TRP A 19 13.17 -17.36 3.42
CA TRP A 19 11.99 -18.05 3.92
C TRP A 19 11.07 -17.13 4.72
N THR A 20 11.63 -16.32 5.61
CA THR A 20 10.87 -15.31 6.36
C THR A 20 10.14 -14.35 5.41
N ASN A 21 10.82 -13.76 4.44
CA ASN A 21 10.21 -12.83 3.48
C ASN A 21 9.09 -13.49 2.66
N ARG A 22 9.26 -14.76 2.27
CA ARG A 22 8.23 -15.53 1.56
C ARG A 22 7.01 -15.78 2.43
N LEU A 23 7.22 -16.18 3.69
CA LEU A 23 6.14 -16.40 4.65
C LEU A 23 5.40 -15.09 4.97
N GLU A 24 6.12 -13.99 5.14
CA GLU A 24 5.53 -12.66 5.34
C GLU A 24 4.69 -12.24 4.14
N LYS A 25 5.19 -12.43 2.92
CA LYS A 25 4.43 -12.14 1.71
C LYS A 25 3.16 -12.98 1.62
N ILE A 26 3.25 -14.30 1.78
CA ILE A 26 2.09 -15.21 1.75
C ILE A 26 1.07 -14.83 2.83
N SER A 27 1.55 -14.55 4.05
CA SER A 27 0.71 -14.16 5.17
C SER A 27 -0.03 -12.84 4.88
N SER A 28 0.70 -11.84 4.38
CA SER A 28 0.16 -10.51 4.05
C SER A 28 -0.84 -10.55 2.89
N ASP A 29 -0.51 -11.30 1.84
CA ASP A 29 -1.35 -11.46 0.65
C ASP A 29 -2.68 -12.13 1.02
N ARG A 30 -2.62 -13.22 1.81
CA ARG A 30 -3.78 -13.97 2.26
C ARG A 30 -4.65 -13.20 3.25
N SER A 31 -4.03 -12.47 4.18
CA SER A 31 -4.75 -11.87 5.31
C SER A 31 -5.29 -10.48 4.99
N PHE A 32 -4.63 -9.71 4.13
CA PHE A 32 -4.96 -8.30 3.90
C PHE A 32 -5.01 -7.89 2.43
N LYS A 33 -3.94 -8.13 1.65
CA LYS A 33 -3.84 -7.54 0.29
C LYS A 33 -4.90 -8.09 -0.66
N CYS A 34 -4.94 -9.41 -0.87
CA CYS A 34 -5.87 -10.00 -1.83
C CYS A 34 -7.35 -9.84 -1.43
N PRO A 35 -7.76 -10.05 -0.16
CA PRO A 35 -9.14 -9.78 0.24
C PRO A 35 -9.57 -8.33 0.01
N THR A 36 -8.69 -7.35 0.27
CA THR A 36 -9.00 -5.93 0.06
C THR A 36 -9.11 -5.59 -1.43
N ILE A 37 -8.23 -6.17 -2.25
CA ILE A 37 -8.26 -6.04 -3.71
C ILE A 37 -9.53 -6.65 -4.30
N ASP A 38 -9.89 -7.87 -3.88
CA ASP A 38 -11.08 -8.55 -4.37
C ASP A 38 -12.35 -7.79 -3.96
N PHE A 39 -12.39 -7.26 -2.74
CA PHE A 39 -13.45 -6.36 -2.32
C PHE A 39 -13.56 -5.12 -3.23
N ALA A 40 -12.45 -4.44 -3.51
CA ALA A 40 -12.43 -3.29 -4.40
C ALA A 40 -12.89 -3.65 -5.83
N ARG A 41 -12.48 -4.81 -6.35
CA ARG A 41 -12.91 -5.33 -7.66
C ARG A 41 -14.42 -5.58 -7.70
N VAL A 42 -15.00 -6.17 -6.65
CA VAL A 42 -16.45 -6.40 -6.56
C VAL A 42 -17.19 -5.07 -6.62
N ILE A 43 -16.80 -4.07 -5.82
CA ILE A 43 -17.44 -2.75 -5.83
C ILE A 43 -17.38 -2.10 -7.22
N VAL A 44 -16.22 -2.12 -7.88
CA VAL A 44 -16.06 -1.54 -9.22
C VAL A 44 -16.87 -2.30 -10.27
N ASN A 45 -16.89 -3.63 -10.21
CA ASN A 45 -17.60 -4.46 -11.19
C ASN A 45 -19.13 -4.42 -11.00
N GLU A 46 -19.62 -4.38 -9.76
CA GLU A 46 -21.05 -4.17 -9.48
C GLU A 46 -21.51 -2.83 -10.05
N GLN A 47 -20.73 -1.76 -9.86
CA GLN A 47 -21.03 -0.48 -10.48
C GLN A 47 -21.09 -0.58 -12.01
N ARG A 48 -20.15 -1.30 -12.65
CA ARG A 48 -20.20 -1.54 -14.11
C ARG A 48 -21.44 -2.30 -14.54
N ALA A 49 -21.89 -3.31 -13.78
CA ALA A 49 -23.09 -4.08 -14.09
C ALA A 49 -24.36 -3.23 -14.01
N VAL A 50 -24.46 -2.32 -13.04
CA VAL A 50 -25.58 -1.37 -12.91
C VAL A 50 -25.64 -0.39 -14.09
N HIS A 51 -24.51 0.05 -14.64
CA HIS A 51 -24.48 0.92 -15.84
C HIS A 51 -24.99 0.23 -17.12
N LYS A 52 -25.00 -1.12 -17.16
CA LYS A 52 -25.49 -1.87 -18.32
C LYS A 52 -27.03 -1.88 -18.43
N HIS A 53 -27.74 -1.49 -17.37
CA HIS A 53 -29.21 -1.34 -17.35
C HIS A 53 -29.62 0.15 -17.25
N PRO A 54 -29.93 0.81 -18.37
CA PRO A 54 -30.12 2.27 -18.43
C PRO A 54 -31.38 2.82 -17.73
N SER A 55 -32.23 1.96 -17.16
CA SER A 55 -33.45 2.37 -16.45
C SER A 55 -33.20 2.86 -15.01
N LYS A 56 -31.99 2.71 -14.48
CA LYS A 56 -31.57 3.28 -13.19
C LYS A 56 -30.43 4.26 -13.42
N ARG A 57 -30.51 5.45 -12.82
CA ARG A 57 -29.41 6.43 -12.78
C ARG A 57 -28.21 5.80 -12.09
N SER A 58 -27.32 5.22 -12.88
CA SER A 58 -26.11 4.61 -12.38
C SER A 58 -25.07 5.71 -12.18
N VAL A 59 -24.68 5.93 -10.93
CA VAL A 59 -23.59 6.85 -10.58
C VAL A 59 -22.34 5.98 -10.42
N THR A 60 -21.39 6.08 -11.35
CA THR A 60 -20.05 5.49 -11.13
C THR A 60 -19.41 6.26 -9.99
N ARG A 61 -19.06 5.59 -8.89
CA ARG A 61 -18.33 6.21 -7.79
C ARG A 61 -16.86 5.84 -7.96
N PRO A 62 -15.94 6.82 -8.10
CA PRO A 62 -14.53 6.50 -8.21
C PRO A 62 -14.10 5.70 -6.98
N THR A 63 -13.39 4.61 -7.22
CA THR A 63 -12.83 3.74 -6.19
C THR A 63 -11.32 3.89 -6.24
N TYR A 64 -10.71 4.17 -5.09
CA TYR A 64 -9.28 4.41 -4.97
C TYR A 64 -8.65 3.32 -4.11
N PHE A 65 -7.40 2.98 -4.43
CA PHE A 65 -6.60 2.02 -3.68
C PHE A 65 -5.18 2.60 -3.55
N TYR A 66 -4.56 2.41 -2.39
CA TYR A 66 -3.18 2.80 -2.16
C TYR A 66 -2.42 1.68 -1.47
N GLU A 67 -1.13 1.59 -1.77
CA GLU A 67 -0.18 0.77 -1.02
C GLU A 67 0.80 1.70 -0.30
N PHE A 68 0.86 1.56 1.03
CA PHE A 68 1.81 2.29 1.87
C PHE A 68 3.09 1.44 1.99
N THR A 69 4.22 1.98 1.52
CA THR A 69 5.50 1.24 1.46
C THR A 69 6.61 1.93 2.23
N HIS A 70 6.30 2.97 3.02
CA HIS A 70 7.27 3.68 3.82
C HIS A 70 7.48 3.02 5.18
N ARG A 71 8.75 2.83 5.58
CA ARG A 71 9.10 2.44 6.94
C ARG A 71 9.71 3.62 7.66
N THR A 72 9.10 4.05 8.76
CA THR A 72 9.64 5.10 9.62
C THR A 72 11.07 4.78 10.05
N LYS A 73 12.00 5.71 9.82
CA LYS A 73 13.45 5.48 10.01
C LYS A 73 13.82 5.22 11.47
N SER A 74 13.14 5.88 12.40
CA SER A 74 13.36 5.80 13.85
C SER A 74 12.60 4.66 14.54
N LEU A 75 11.85 3.86 13.76
CA LEU A 75 10.97 2.83 14.31
C LEU A 75 11.78 1.79 15.10
N PRO A 76 11.45 1.51 16.38
CA PRO A 76 12.28 0.68 17.27
C PRO A 76 12.26 -0.82 16.91
N TRP A 77 11.40 -1.22 15.98
CA TRP A 77 11.32 -2.60 15.51
C TRP A 77 12.55 -2.99 14.70
N PRO A 78 12.90 -4.27 14.61
CA PRO A 78 13.96 -4.73 13.71
C PRO A 78 13.68 -4.32 12.26
N THR A 79 14.73 -3.99 11.50
CA THR A 79 14.62 -3.55 10.10
C THR A 79 14.02 -4.62 9.18
N TRP A 80 14.23 -5.90 9.49
CA TRP A 80 13.67 -7.01 8.72
C TRP A 80 12.15 -7.04 8.74
N ALA A 81 11.50 -6.47 9.76
CA ALA A 81 10.04 -6.41 9.84
C ALA A 81 9.42 -5.47 8.79
N GLY A 82 10.24 -4.71 8.06
CA GLY A 82 9.80 -3.90 6.93
C GLY A 82 8.74 -2.86 7.33
N VAL A 83 7.69 -2.76 6.52
CA VAL A 83 6.53 -1.89 6.73
C VAL A 83 5.44 -2.72 7.40
N MET A 84 5.28 -2.55 8.71
CA MET A 84 4.32 -3.34 9.47
C MET A 84 2.90 -2.78 9.36
N HIS A 85 1.93 -3.69 9.53
CA HIS A 85 0.51 -3.34 9.58
C HIS A 85 0.21 -2.31 10.68
N GLY A 86 -0.54 -1.27 10.34
CA GLY A 86 -1.03 -0.24 11.27
C GLY A 86 -0.10 0.96 11.41
N TYR A 87 1.13 0.91 10.90
CA TYR A 87 2.07 2.03 11.01
C TYR A 87 1.79 3.14 9.99
N GLU A 88 0.94 2.91 9.00
CA GLU A 88 0.40 3.96 8.13
C GLU A 88 -0.57 4.88 8.89
N ILE A 89 -1.21 4.38 9.95
CA ILE A 89 -2.22 5.11 10.73
C ILE A 89 -1.62 6.40 11.30
N GLU A 90 -0.37 6.35 11.76
CA GLU A 90 0.35 7.51 12.29
C GLU A 90 0.42 8.67 11.30
N TYR A 91 0.64 8.35 10.02
CA TYR A 91 0.71 9.33 8.94
C TYR A 91 -0.67 9.88 8.57
N VAL A 92 -1.73 9.08 8.67
CA VAL A 92 -3.11 9.50 8.43
C VAL A 92 -3.60 10.47 9.51
N PHE A 93 -3.15 10.31 10.76
CA PHE A 93 -3.57 11.13 11.89
C PHE A 93 -2.62 12.29 12.23
N GLY A 94 -1.55 12.50 11.46
CA GLY A 94 -0.63 13.62 11.68
C GLY A 94 0.31 13.45 12.88
N ILE A 95 0.57 12.21 13.31
CA ILE A 95 1.50 11.92 14.40
C ILE A 95 2.91 12.48 14.17
N PRO A 96 3.46 12.55 12.94
CA PRO A 96 4.76 13.19 12.68
C PRO A 96 4.85 14.68 13.08
N PHE A 97 3.71 15.34 13.31
CA PHE A 97 3.64 16.72 13.80
C PHE A 97 3.45 16.83 15.31
N SER A 98 3.28 15.71 16.02
CA SER A 98 3.04 15.68 17.47
C SER A 98 4.35 15.74 18.25
N PRO A 99 4.64 16.84 18.97
CA PRO A 99 5.81 16.91 19.83
C PRO A 99 5.70 15.93 21.01
N LEU A 100 4.49 15.76 21.55
CA LEU A 100 4.23 14.84 22.67
C LEU A 100 4.53 13.39 22.30
N PHE A 101 4.16 12.97 21.09
CA PHE A 101 4.47 11.62 20.62
C PHE A 101 5.98 11.46 20.40
N THR A 102 6.61 12.44 19.75
CA THR A 102 8.04 12.41 19.45
C THR A 102 8.89 12.32 20.72
N GLU A 103 8.47 13.00 21.79
CA GLU A 103 9.14 12.96 23.10
C GLU A 103 8.96 11.62 23.82
N ALA A 104 7.77 11.01 23.73
CA ALA A 104 7.44 9.79 24.45
C ALA A 104 7.84 8.49 23.72
N PHE A 105 7.94 8.51 22.39
CA PHE A 105 8.11 7.32 21.56
C PHE A 105 9.31 7.44 20.62
N TYR A 106 9.08 7.71 19.33
CA TYR A 106 10.11 7.88 18.31
C TYR A 106 9.79 9.07 17.42
N GLY A 107 10.84 9.66 16.84
CA GLY A 107 10.72 10.88 16.03
C GLY A 107 10.51 10.62 14.54
N PHE A 108 10.20 11.67 13.80
CA PHE A 108 10.00 11.60 12.34
C PHE A 108 10.90 12.60 11.62
N THR A 109 11.34 12.26 10.41
CA THR A 109 12.11 13.17 9.56
C THR A 109 11.21 14.17 8.84
N ASP A 110 11.81 15.20 8.24
CA ASP A 110 11.06 16.18 7.46
C ASP A 110 10.35 15.53 6.27
N GLU A 111 10.97 14.54 5.62
CA GLU A 111 10.33 13.79 4.54
C GLU A 111 9.13 12.96 5.05
N GLU A 112 9.18 12.46 6.28
CA GLU A 112 8.07 11.71 6.91
C GLU A 112 6.93 12.65 7.32
N ARG A 113 7.24 13.89 7.73
CA ARG A 113 6.22 14.94 7.95
C ARG A 113 5.54 15.32 6.64
N GLU A 114 6.29 15.52 5.57
CA GLU A 114 5.72 15.80 4.25
C GLU A 114 4.86 14.63 3.77
N LEU A 115 5.30 13.39 3.99
CA LEU A 115 4.49 12.21 3.68
C LEU A 115 3.16 12.19 4.46
N SER A 116 3.18 12.57 5.73
CA SER A 116 1.97 12.67 6.55
C SER A 116 1.04 13.78 6.08
N ASP A 117 1.58 14.94 5.70
CA ASP A 117 0.80 16.04 5.11
C ASP A 117 0.07 15.60 3.84
N VAL A 118 0.74 14.84 2.97
CA VAL A 118 0.13 14.25 1.77
C VAL A 118 -0.97 13.27 2.11
N MET A 119 -0.73 12.34 3.04
CA MET A 119 -1.74 11.36 3.47
C MET A 119 -2.96 12.05 4.06
N MET A 120 -2.77 13.00 4.98
CA MET A 120 -3.87 13.79 5.56
C MET A 120 -4.65 14.53 4.47
N THR A 121 -3.95 15.13 3.49
CA THR A 121 -4.58 15.82 2.36
C THR A 121 -5.44 14.88 1.53
N TYR A 122 -4.97 13.68 1.20
CA TYR A 122 -5.75 12.68 0.46
C TYR A 122 -6.99 12.24 1.23
N TRP A 123 -6.85 11.94 2.53
CA TRP A 123 -7.97 11.53 3.38
C TRP A 123 -9.01 12.67 3.56
N ALA A 124 -8.55 13.90 3.79
CA ALA A 124 -9.44 15.06 3.94
C ALA A 124 -10.18 15.40 2.63
N ASN A 125 -9.50 15.35 1.49
CA ASN A 125 -10.14 15.60 0.19
C ASN A 125 -11.15 14.49 -0.16
N PHE A 126 -10.82 13.23 0.12
CA PHE A 126 -11.75 12.13 -0.07
C PHE A 126 -13.01 12.30 0.79
N ALA A 127 -12.85 12.62 2.08
CA ALA A 127 -13.98 12.87 2.97
C ALA A 127 -14.86 14.05 2.51
N ARG A 128 -14.25 15.12 2.01
CA ARG A 128 -14.95 16.34 1.58
C ARG A 128 -15.64 16.22 0.22
N THR A 129 -15.01 15.54 -0.74
CA THR A 129 -15.42 15.60 -2.17
C THR A 129 -15.54 14.25 -2.85
N GLY A 130 -15.08 13.17 -2.21
CA GLY A 130 -14.95 11.86 -2.85
C GLY A 130 -13.81 11.78 -3.87
N SER A 131 -12.94 12.80 -3.95
CA SER A 131 -11.74 12.83 -4.78
C SER A 131 -10.50 12.87 -3.92
N ILE A 132 -9.47 12.09 -4.28
CA ILE A 132 -8.15 12.16 -3.65
C ILE A 132 -7.21 13.12 -4.38
N PHE A 133 -7.60 13.67 -5.53
CA PHE A 133 -6.68 14.47 -6.35
C PHE A 133 -6.36 15.80 -5.68
N HIS A 134 -5.06 16.02 -5.51
CA HIS A 134 -4.49 17.34 -5.21
C HIS A 134 -3.46 17.65 -6.30
N TYR A 135 -3.69 18.73 -7.05
CA TYR A 135 -2.88 19.06 -8.23
C TYR A 135 -1.38 19.07 -7.94
N TYR A 136 -0.95 19.49 -6.75
CA TYR A 136 0.45 19.49 -6.35
C TYR A 136 1.04 18.07 -6.25
N TYR A 137 0.41 17.16 -5.50
CA TYR A 137 0.95 15.81 -5.24
C TYR A 137 0.68 14.81 -6.37
N THR A 138 -0.21 15.13 -7.31
CA THR A 138 -0.44 14.26 -8.47
C THR A 138 0.74 14.30 -9.46
N PHE A 139 1.53 15.38 -9.46
CA PHE A 139 2.76 15.50 -10.26
C PHE A 139 4.03 15.06 -9.51
N TYR A 140 4.03 15.17 -8.18
CA TYR A 140 5.06 14.59 -7.32
C TYR A 140 4.63 13.18 -6.91
N ALA A 141 4.90 12.19 -7.77
CA ALA A 141 4.82 10.79 -7.37
C ALA A 141 5.75 10.58 -6.16
N MET A 142 5.21 10.63 -4.95
CA MET A 142 5.98 10.30 -3.76
C MET A 142 6.37 8.83 -3.85
N SER A 143 7.66 8.54 -3.86
CA SER A 143 8.20 7.18 -4.09
C SER A 143 7.71 6.13 -3.08
N ASN A 144 7.11 6.56 -1.97
CA ASN A 144 6.79 5.72 -0.82
C ASN A 144 5.28 5.51 -0.59
N VAL A 145 4.42 6.14 -1.42
CA VAL A 145 2.98 5.88 -1.47
C VAL A 145 2.58 5.73 -2.92
N SER A 146 2.33 4.49 -3.33
CA SER A 146 1.84 4.18 -4.66
C SER A 146 0.32 4.17 -4.65
N ILE A 147 -0.31 5.18 -5.25
CA ILE A 147 -1.75 5.17 -5.55
C ILE A 147 -1.92 4.55 -6.92
N THR A 148 -2.24 3.26 -6.95
CA THR A 148 -2.38 2.52 -8.19
C THR A 148 -3.85 2.34 -8.53
N LEU A 149 -4.29 2.95 -9.64
CA LEU A 149 -5.62 2.76 -10.22
C LEU A 149 -5.75 1.43 -11.00
N GLN A 150 -4.64 0.70 -11.16
CA GLN A 150 -4.55 -0.58 -11.88
C GLN A 150 -4.44 -1.75 -10.89
N ILE A 151 -5.60 -2.35 -10.58
CA ILE A 151 -5.79 -3.43 -9.61
C ILE A 151 -5.19 -4.79 -10.11
N ASN A 152 -4.44 -4.81 -11.22
CA ASN A 152 -4.16 -6.04 -11.97
C ASN A 152 -2.86 -6.79 -11.58
N TYR A 153 -2.03 -6.25 -10.68
CA TYR A 153 -0.65 -6.76 -10.49
C TYR A 153 -0.30 -7.19 -9.06
N ILE A 154 -1.24 -7.13 -8.12
CA ILE A 154 -0.94 -7.38 -6.70
C ILE A 154 -1.47 -8.76 -6.26
N CYS A 155 -2.51 -9.26 -6.94
CA CYS A 155 -3.00 -10.64 -6.97
C CYS A 155 -3.58 -10.87 -8.38
#